data_AF-A0A258YU87-F1
#
_entry.id   AF-A0A258YU87-F1
#
_cell.length_a   1.000
_cell.length_b   1.000
_cell.length_c   1.000
_cell.angle_alpha   90.00
_cell.angle_beta   90.00
_cell.angle_gamma   90.00
#
_symmetry.space_group_name_H-M   'P 1'
#
loop_
_entity.id
_entity.type
_entity.pdbx_description
1 polymer ?
#
loop_
_entity_poly.entity_id
_entity_poly.type
_entity_poly.pdbx_seq_one_letter_code
_entity_poly.pdbx_strand_id
1 'polypeptide(L)'
;MKSMHTLTRQIVLAMLAGIVLGSLLKLSGPPAWAQLYLLDGVLGVVGTLFVSALKMMVVPLVFVSLVTGVTALSDLRTLGRMGARALALYLATTAIAVTIALSVAGVIDPGQGFDAGATSASFTARDAPPLTQMLTDLVPTNPVAAMAEGNMLQIIVFALLLGMAVTMSGQRGTHVLNLFTDLNVVIMHMVEWIMRLAPYGVFALITKTFATQGLDILLPLAAYFLTLTAALAIQMFGVYPLLLRG
;
A
#
# COMPACT_ATOMS: atom_id res chain seq x y z
N MET A 1 -1.54 -19.88 -15.87
CA MET A 1 -2.17 -19.38 -14.63
C MET A 1 -2.12 -20.46 -13.54
N LYS A 2 -1.12 -20.44 -12.65
CA LYS A 2 -1.14 -21.28 -11.44
C LYS A 2 -2.17 -20.65 -10.50
N SER A 3 -3.16 -21.41 -10.03
CA SER A 3 -4.35 -20.87 -9.34
C SER A 3 -3.96 -19.92 -8.20
N MET A 4 -4.64 -18.77 -8.11
CA MET A 4 -4.39 -17.73 -7.08
C MET A 4 -4.45 -18.29 -5.66
N HIS A 5 -5.28 -19.32 -5.42
CA HIS A 5 -5.34 -20.06 -4.16
C HIS A 5 -3.98 -20.65 -3.73
N THR A 6 -3.12 -21.02 -4.68
CA THR A 6 -1.79 -21.56 -4.38
C THR A 6 -0.86 -20.47 -3.86
N LEU A 7 -0.92 -19.25 -4.41
CA LEU A 7 -0.03 -18.16 -4.01
C LEU A 7 -0.40 -17.59 -2.64
N THR A 8 -1.69 -17.37 -2.39
CA THR A 8 -2.16 -16.93 -1.07
C THR A 8 -1.74 -17.92 0.01
N ARG A 9 -1.91 -19.23 -0.24
CA ARG A 9 -1.46 -20.28 0.67
C ARG A 9 0.06 -20.24 0.89
N GLN A 10 0.85 -20.02 -0.16
CA GLN A 10 2.31 -19.89 -0.05
C GLN A 10 2.73 -18.69 0.79
N ILE A 11 2.09 -17.53 0.60
CA ILE A 11 2.38 -16.32 1.39
C ILE A 11 2.05 -16.54 2.87
N VAL A 12 0.88 -17.13 3.17
CA VAL A 12 0.49 -17.44 4.55
C VAL A 12 1.45 -18.43 5.19
N LEU A 13 1.83 -19.51 4.49
CA LEU A 13 2.82 -20.48 4.99
C LEU A 13 4.20 -19.84 5.20
N ALA A 14 4.64 -18.99 4.26
CA ALA A 14 5.88 -18.24 4.39
C ALA A 14 5.86 -17.29 5.60
N MET A 15 4.74 -16.60 5.82
CA MET A 15 4.57 -15.73 6.98
C MET A 15 4.64 -16.53 8.29
N LEU A 16 3.90 -17.65 8.41
CA LEU A 16 3.94 -18.51 9.59
C LEU A 16 5.34 -19.09 9.83
N ALA A 17 5.99 -19.59 8.77
CA ALA A 17 7.36 -20.10 8.86
C ALA A 17 8.34 -19.01 9.31
N GLY A 18 8.18 -17.78 8.82
CA GLY A 18 9.02 -16.65 9.20
C GLY A 18 8.82 -16.22 10.66
N ILE A 19 7.58 -16.24 11.16
CA ILE A 19 7.29 -15.99 12.59
C ILE A 19 7.98 -17.04 13.47
N VAL A 20 7.85 -18.32 13.12
CA VAL A 20 8.46 -19.42 13.89
C VAL A 20 9.98 -19.32 13.85
N LEU A 21 10.59 -19.16 12.68
CA LEU A 21 12.05 -19.05 12.57
C LEU A 21 12.59 -17.78 13.23
N GLY A 22 11.93 -16.64 13.06
CA GLY A 22 12.35 -15.38 13.68
C GLY A 22 12.31 -15.45 15.21
N SER A 23 11.22 -15.98 15.77
CA SER A 23 11.09 -16.15 17.23
C SER A 23 12.10 -17.14 17.81
N LEU A 24 12.32 -18.29 17.16
CA LEU A 24 13.34 -19.26 17.57
C LEU A 24 14.74 -18.67 17.56
N LEU A 25 15.10 -17.91 16.50
CA LEU A 25 16.39 -17.25 16.41
C LEU A 25 16.60 -16.28 17.58
N LYS A 26 15.59 -15.48 17.94
CA LYS A 26 15.65 -14.58 19.10
C LYS A 26 15.86 -15.34 20.41
N LEU A 27 15.06 -16.38 20.68
CA LEU A 27 15.11 -17.19 21.89
C LEU A 27 16.46 -17.91 22.06
N SER A 28 17.03 -18.39 20.97
CA SER A 28 18.33 -19.06 20.99
C SER A 28 19.53 -18.14 21.22
N GLY A 29 19.35 -16.82 21.08
CA GLY A 29 20.45 -15.86 21.02
C GLY A 29 21.31 -16.13 19.79
N PRO A 30 20.98 -15.55 18.62
CA PRO A 30 21.58 -16.00 17.37
C PRO A 30 23.10 -15.79 17.45
N PRO A 31 23.92 -16.82 17.17
CA PRO A 31 25.36 -16.65 17.18
C PRO A 31 25.75 -15.56 16.17
N ALA A 32 26.83 -14.82 16.44
CA ALA A 32 27.19 -13.61 15.68
C ALA A 32 27.22 -13.79 14.15
N TRP A 33 27.55 -15.00 13.67
CA TRP A 33 27.50 -15.36 12.25
C TRP A 33 26.07 -15.43 11.69
N ALA A 34 25.09 -15.94 12.44
CA ALA A 34 23.71 -16.02 12.01
C ALA A 34 23.08 -14.62 11.96
N GLN A 35 23.43 -13.74 12.89
CA GLN A 35 22.97 -12.36 12.86
C GLN A 35 23.52 -11.59 11.64
N LEU A 36 24.82 -11.72 11.37
CA LEU A 36 25.46 -10.98 10.29
C LEU A 36 25.12 -11.53 8.89
N TYR A 37 25.18 -12.86 8.70
CA TYR A 37 25.02 -13.47 7.37
C TYR A 37 23.58 -13.83 7.03
N LEU A 38 22.78 -14.28 8.00
CA LEU A 38 21.40 -14.71 7.76
C LEU A 38 20.43 -13.53 7.82
N LEU A 39 20.44 -12.76 8.92
CA LEU A 39 19.48 -11.68 9.16
C LEU A 39 19.81 -10.40 8.39
N ASP A 40 21.04 -9.92 8.47
CA ASP A 40 21.46 -8.69 7.78
C ASP A 40 21.98 -8.93 6.35
N GLY A 41 22.51 -10.12 6.08
CA GLY A 41 22.86 -10.56 4.74
C GLY A 41 21.65 -11.01 3.93
N VAL A 42 21.43 -12.32 3.85
CA VAL A 42 20.50 -12.91 2.88
C VAL A 42 19.06 -12.44 3.07
N LEU A 43 18.53 -12.50 4.29
CA LEU A 43 17.14 -12.10 4.55
C LEU A 43 16.96 -10.58 4.41
N GLY A 44 17.92 -9.79 4.88
CA GLY A 44 17.91 -8.33 4.75
C GLY A 44 17.90 -7.88 3.29
N VAL A 45 18.79 -8.44 2.47
CA VAL A 45 18.88 -8.12 1.03
C VAL A 45 17.63 -8.59 0.30
N VAL A 46 17.16 -9.82 0.51
CA VAL A 46 15.95 -10.34 -0.15
C VAL A 46 14.72 -9.52 0.23
N GLY A 47 14.55 -9.18 1.51
CA GLY A 47 13.44 -8.36 1.98
C GLY A 47 13.47 -6.95 1.38
N THR A 48 14.64 -6.30 1.39
CA THR A 48 14.80 -4.95 0.81
C THR A 48 14.57 -4.95 -0.69
N LEU A 49 15.15 -5.94 -1.41
CA LEU A 49 14.96 -6.08 -2.85
C LEU A 49 13.50 -6.32 -3.21
N PHE A 50 12.78 -7.11 -2.41
CA PHE A 50 11.34 -7.32 -2.60
C PHE A 50 10.53 -6.03 -2.42
N VAL A 51 10.76 -5.28 -1.34
CA VAL A 51 10.08 -3.99 -1.11
C VAL A 51 10.40 -2.98 -2.21
N SER A 52 11.67 -2.91 -2.63
CA SER A 52 12.09 -2.03 -3.73
C SER A 52 11.45 -2.45 -5.06
N ALA A 53 11.34 -3.75 -5.35
CA ALA A 53 10.65 -4.24 -6.53
C ALA A 53 9.16 -3.88 -6.53
N LEU A 54 8.47 -3.98 -5.38
CA LEU A 54 7.09 -3.52 -5.25
C LEU A 54 6.96 -2.02 -5.48
N LYS A 55 7.82 -1.21 -4.83
CA LYS A 55 7.82 0.25 -4.98
C LYS A 55 8.09 0.70 -6.42
N MET A 56 8.99 0.02 -7.12
CA MET A 56 9.31 0.29 -8.53
C MET A 56 8.07 0.17 -9.43
N MET A 57 7.16 -0.74 -9.13
CA MET A 57 5.95 -0.95 -9.94
C MET A 57 4.85 0.08 -9.70
N VAL A 58 4.83 0.75 -8.53
CA VAL A 58 3.72 1.62 -8.15
C VAL A 58 3.52 2.76 -9.14
N VAL A 59 4.59 3.47 -9.48
CA VAL A 59 4.50 4.66 -10.35
C VAL A 59 4.07 4.29 -11.78
N PRO A 60 4.73 3.33 -12.49
CA PRO A 60 4.32 2.95 -13.84
C PRO A 60 2.91 2.38 -13.89
N LEU A 61 2.57 1.50 -12.93
CA LEU A 61 1.26 0.87 -12.87
C LEU A 61 0.15 1.90 -12.71
N VAL A 62 0.28 2.81 -11.74
CA VAL A 62 -0.75 3.82 -11.48
C VAL A 62 -0.88 4.77 -12.66
N PHE A 63 0.23 5.24 -13.24
CA PHE A 63 0.20 6.14 -14.39
C PHE A 63 -0.51 5.50 -15.60
N VAL A 64 -0.06 4.31 -16.03
CA VAL A 64 -0.63 3.64 -17.21
C VAL A 64 -2.06 3.16 -16.96
N SER A 65 -2.36 2.62 -15.77
CA SER A 65 -3.71 2.16 -15.43
C SER A 65 -4.71 3.30 -15.37
N LEU A 66 -4.32 4.50 -14.90
CA LEU A 66 -5.21 5.65 -14.87
C LEU A 66 -5.43 6.24 -16.26
N VAL A 67 -4.39 6.35 -17.09
CA VAL A 67 -4.54 6.83 -18.47
C VAL A 67 -5.48 5.91 -19.26
N THR A 68 -5.30 4.59 -19.17
CA THR A 68 -6.19 3.60 -19.80
C THR A 68 -7.59 3.57 -19.17
N GLY A 69 -7.70 3.73 -17.85
CA GLY A 69 -8.97 3.74 -17.14
C GLY A 69 -9.85 4.96 -17.47
N VAL A 70 -9.26 6.14 -17.62
CA VAL A 70 -9.98 7.35 -18.00
C VAL A 70 -10.43 7.30 -19.45
N THR A 71 -9.57 6.81 -20.35
CA THR A 71 -9.88 6.72 -21.79
C THR A 71 -10.94 5.67 -22.11
N ALA A 72 -11.10 4.65 -21.26
CA ALA A 72 -12.21 3.71 -21.33
C ALA A 72 -13.59 4.38 -21.05
N LEU A 73 -13.59 5.54 -20.39
CA LEU A 73 -14.77 6.35 -20.15
C LEU A 73 -14.92 7.38 -21.27
N SER A 74 -15.68 7.02 -22.31
CA SER A 74 -15.85 7.84 -23.52
C SER A 74 -16.55 9.20 -23.30
N ASP A 75 -17.15 9.44 -22.13
CA ASP A 75 -17.81 10.72 -21.80
C ASP A 75 -17.16 11.41 -20.58
N LEU A 76 -16.52 12.55 -20.83
CA LEU A 76 -15.89 13.40 -19.80
C LEU A 76 -16.87 13.89 -18.73
N ARG A 77 -18.14 14.12 -19.06
CA ARG A 77 -19.16 14.51 -18.06
C ARG A 77 -19.43 13.37 -17.09
N THR A 78 -19.43 12.13 -17.58
CA THR A 78 -19.56 10.96 -16.70
C THR A 78 -18.35 10.82 -15.79
N LEU A 79 -17.14 11.06 -16.29
CA LEU A 79 -15.91 11.04 -15.50
C LEU A 79 -15.97 12.03 -14.33
N GLY A 80 -16.30 13.31 -14.61
CA GLY A 80 -16.40 14.33 -13.56
C GLY A 80 -17.47 14.00 -12.50
N ARG A 81 -18.65 13.53 -12.93
CA ARG A 81 -19.73 13.14 -12.03
C ARG A 81 -19.35 11.91 -11.18
N MET A 82 -18.71 10.92 -11.78
CA MET A 82 -18.24 9.73 -11.05
C MET A 82 -17.11 10.08 -10.09
N GLY A 83 -16.17 10.92 -10.50
CA GLY A 83 -15.08 11.42 -9.65
C GLY A 83 -15.61 12.19 -8.45
N ALA A 84 -16.55 13.12 -8.65
CA ALA A 84 -17.16 13.86 -7.55
C ALA A 84 -17.94 12.95 -6.58
N ARG A 85 -18.72 12.00 -7.11
CA ARG A 85 -19.43 11.01 -6.28
C ARG A 85 -18.47 10.10 -5.52
N ALA A 86 -17.41 9.63 -6.18
CA ALA A 86 -16.37 8.82 -5.55
C ALA A 86 -15.63 9.59 -4.46
N LEU A 87 -15.28 10.86 -4.70
CA LEU A 87 -14.65 11.72 -3.71
C LEU A 87 -15.56 11.93 -2.49
N ALA A 88 -16.84 12.27 -2.70
CA ALA A 88 -17.80 12.43 -1.61
C ALA A 88 -17.97 11.12 -0.82
N LEU A 89 -18.07 9.98 -1.50
CA LEU A 89 -18.17 8.66 -0.89
C LEU A 89 -16.90 8.31 -0.09
N TYR A 90 -15.71 8.57 -0.63
CA TYR A 90 -14.44 8.32 0.07
C TYR A 90 -14.28 9.22 1.29
N LEU A 91 -14.61 10.51 1.19
CA LEU A 91 -14.55 11.41 2.34
C LEU A 91 -15.53 10.98 3.44
N ALA A 92 -16.77 10.65 3.08
CA ALA A 92 -17.77 10.20 4.04
C ALA A 92 -17.37 8.87 4.72
N THR A 93 -16.97 7.87 3.93
CA THR A 93 -16.56 6.56 4.47
C THR A 93 -15.27 6.63 5.28
N THR A 94 -14.31 7.49 4.90
CA THR A 94 -13.08 7.71 5.67
C THR A 94 -13.37 8.41 6.98
N ALA A 95 -14.23 9.44 6.98
CA ALA A 95 -14.66 10.11 8.20
C ALA A 95 -15.30 9.11 9.18
N ILE A 96 -16.25 8.29 8.69
CA ILE A 96 -16.89 7.24 9.49
C ILE A 96 -15.86 6.23 10.00
N ALA A 97 -14.95 5.75 9.13
CA ALA A 97 -13.92 4.79 9.50
C ALA A 97 -12.98 5.33 10.58
N VAL A 98 -12.54 6.59 10.46
CA VAL A 98 -11.69 7.25 11.46
C VAL A 98 -12.43 7.41 12.78
N THR A 99 -13.71 7.82 12.77
CA THR A 99 -14.52 7.91 13.99
C THR A 99 -14.65 6.56 14.69
N ILE A 100 -14.91 5.47 13.94
CA ILE A 100 -14.97 4.11 14.49
C ILE A 100 -13.61 3.68 15.04
N ALA A 101 -12.53 3.86 14.27
CA ALA A 101 -11.19 3.48 14.67
C ALA A 101 -10.75 4.19 15.95
N LEU A 102 -10.98 5.50 16.06
CA LEU A 102 -10.66 6.29 17.25
C LEU A 102 -11.53 5.88 18.46
N SER A 103 -12.81 5.59 18.23
CA SER A 103 -13.72 5.15 19.30
C SER A 103 -13.32 3.78 19.86
N VAL A 104 -12.99 2.82 18.98
CA VAL A 104 -12.53 1.49 19.39
C VAL A 104 -11.15 1.58 20.06
N ALA A 105 -10.23 2.38 19.49
CA ALA A 105 -8.91 2.57 20.06
C ALA A 105 -8.96 3.21 21.45
N GLY A 106 -9.81 4.21 21.68
CA GLY A 106 -9.95 4.85 22.99
C GLY A 106 -10.66 4.00 24.06
N VAL A 107 -11.31 2.89 23.68
CA VAL A 107 -11.91 1.94 24.64
C VAL A 107 -10.95 0.80 24.96
N ILE A 108 -10.20 0.32 23.97
CA ILE A 108 -9.29 -0.82 24.14
C ILE A 108 -7.90 -0.37 24.60
N ASP A 109 -7.51 0.88 24.29
CA ASP A 109 -6.19 1.47 24.49
C ASP A 109 -5.04 0.50 24.15
N PRO A 110 -4.97 0.02 22.89
CA PRO A 110 -3.96 -0.94 22.49
C PRO A 110 -2.56 -0.31 22.58
N GLY A 111 -1.74 -0.82 23.51
CA GLY A 111 -0.35 -0.37 23.69
C GLY A 111 -0.02 0.16 25.09
N GLN A 112 -1.00 0.24 26.02
CA GLN A 112 -0.67 0.53 27.42
C GLN A 112 0.33 -0.52 27.96
N GLY A 113 1.48 -0.05 28.47
CA GLY A 113 2.56 -0.89 28.99
C GLY A 113 3.65 -1.26 27.97
N PHE A 114 3.56 -0.84 26.71
CA PHE A 114 4.64 -0.96 25.74
C PHE A 114 5.42 0.35 25.62
N ASP A 115 6.52 0.45 26.38
CA ASP A 115 7.53 1.46 26.13
C ASP A 115 8.42 0.94 24.99
N ALA A 116 8.21 1.44 23.77
CA ALA A 116 9.17 1.26 22.69
C ALA A 116 10.44 2.00 23.11
N GLY A 117 11.30 1.30 23.87
CA GLY A 117 12.41 1.87 24.64
C GLY A 117 13.01 3.07 23.94
N ALA A 118 12.95 4.22 24.62
CA ALA A 118 13.29 5.55 24.14
C ALA A 118 14.53 5.57 23.22
N THR A 119 14.31 5.28 21.94
CA THR A 119 15.07 5.94 20.89
C THR A 119 14.32 7.23 20.72
N SER A 120 14.82 8.27 21.38
CA SER A 120 14.38 9.65 21.30
C SER A 120 14.53 10.16 19.87
N ALA A 121 13.80 9.57 18.93
CA ALA A 121 13.46 10.24 17.69
C ALA A 121 12.55 11.38 18.16
N SER A 122 13.13 12.57 18.34
CA SER A 122 12.35 13.79 18.51
C SER A 122 11.50 13.92 17.25
N PHE A 123 10.30 13.37 17.28
CA PHE A 123 9.32 13.57 16.25
C PHE A 123 8.86 15.02 16.38
N THR A 124 9.53 15.91 15.67
CA THR A 124 9.01 17.24 15.41
C THR A 124 7.82 17.06 14.48
N ALA A 125 6.62 17.22 15.02
CA ALA A 125 5.42 17.28 14.22
C ALA A 125 5.64 18.35 13.15
N ARG A 126 5.65 17.94 11.87
CA ARG A 126 5.62 18.90 10.76
C ARG A 126 4.27 19.59 10.80
N ASP A 127 4.28 20.91 10.72
CA ASP A 127 3.05 21.68 10.55
C ASP A 127 2.32 21.19 9.31
N ALA A 128 1.01 20.99 9.46
CA ALA A 128 0.17 20.60 8.35
C ALA A 128 0.22 21.72 7.28
N PRO A 129 0.58 21.41 6.03
CA PRO A 129 0.54 22.39 4.96
C PRO A 129 -0.86 23.00 4.88
N PRO A 130 -0.97 24.31 4.63
CA PRO A 130 -2.27 24.93 4.47
C PRO A 130 -3.01 24.30 3.28
N LEU A 131 -4.34 24.19 3.38
CA LEU A 131 -5.20 23.62 2.34
C LEU A 131 -4.97 24.28 0.97
N THR A 132 -4.67 25.58 0.95
CA THR A 132 -4.34 26.32 -0.28
C THR A 132 -3.09 25.78 -0.95
N GLN A 133 -2.05 25.46 -0.19
CA GLN A 133 -0.82 24.89 -0.70
C GLN A 133 -1.04 23.46 -1.22
N MET A 134 -1.83 22.65 -0.52
CA MET A 134 -2.19 21.32 -1.03
C MET A 134 -2.97 21.37 -2.35
N LEU A 135 -3.84 22.36 -2.54
CA LEU A 135 -4.57 22.56 -3.79
C LEU A 135 -3.67 23.04 -4.93
N THR A 136 -2.67 23.90 -4.64
CA THR A 136 -1.71 24.33 -5.67
C THR A 136 -0.74 23.22 -6.05
N ASP A 137 -0.32 22.41 -5.07
CA ASP A 137 0.63 21.30 -5.26
C ASP A 137 0.00 20.09 -5.96
N LEU A 138 -1.33 20.10 -6.14
CA LEU A 138 -2.07 19.07 -6.85
C LEU A 138 -1.68 19.01 -8.34
N VAL A 139 -1.37 20.17 -8.94
CA VAL A 139 -0.91 20.24 -10.34
C VAL A 139 0.61 20.30 -10.37
N PRO A 140 1.32 19.29 -10.90
CA PRO A 140 2.77 19.32 -10.97
C PRO A 140 3.27 20.40 -11.94
N THR A 141 4.35 21.09 -11.57
CA THR A 141 5.11 21.94 -12.50
C THR A 141 5.90 21.11 -13.51
N ASN A 142 6.34 19.90 -13.12
CA ASN A 142 7.03 18.94 -13.97
C ASN A 142 6.54 17.50 -13.68
N PRO A 143 5.76 16.88 -14.58
CA PRO A 143 5.21 15.53 -14.36
C PRO A 143 6.29 14.44 -14.33
N VAL A 144 7.42 14.65 -15.03
CA VAL A 144 8.54 13.68 -15.02
C VAL A 144 9.25 13.70 -13.66
N ALA A 145 9.45 14.90 -13.09
CA ALA A 145 9.97 15.03 -11.73
C ALA A 145 9.01 14.40 -10.70
N ALA A 146 7.70 14.64 -10.83
CA ALA A 146 6.70 14.03 -9.96
C ALA A 146 6.73 12.49 -10.00
N MET A 147 6.93 11.89 -11.18
CA MET A 147 7.12 10.44 -11.33
C MET A 147 8.42 9.94 -10.71
N ALA A 148 9.52 10.69 -10.84
CA ALA A 148 10.82 10.33 -10.27
C ALA A 148 10.82 10.41 -8.73
N GLU A 149 10.17 11.43 -8.17
CA GLU A 149 10.05 11.66 -6.73
C GLU A 149 8.94 10.81 -6.08
N GLY A 150 8.08 10.19 -6.88
CA GLY A 150 6.96 9.37 -6.40
C GLY A 150 5.82 10.19 -5.80
N ASN A 151 5.60 11.42 -6.25
CA ASN A 151 4.49 12.24 -5.80
C ASN A 151 3.16 11.74 -6.41
N MET A 152 2.54 10.79 -5.71
CA MET A 152 1.36 10.07 -6.20
C MET A 152 0.19 10.99 -6.58
N LEU A 153 -0.10 12.03 -5.79
CA LEU A 153 -1.21 12.94 -6.08
C LEU A 153 -1.00 13.65 -7.42
N GLN A 154 0.20 14.17 -7.64
CA GLN A 154 0.56 14.84 -8.89
C GLN A 154 0.55 13.90 -10.10
N ILE A 155 1.06 12.66 -9.93
CA ILE A 155 1.03 11.63 -10.96
C ILE A 155 -0.41 11.30 -11.35
N ILE A 156 -1.31 11.14 -10.38
CA ILE A 156 -2.73 10.86 -10.61
C ILE A 156 -3.35 12.00 -11.43
N VAL A 157 -3.17 13.25 -11.00
CA VAL A 157 -3.76 14.41 -11.69
C VAL A 157 -3.27 14.53 -13.12
N PHE A 158 -1.96 14.39 -13.34
CA PHE A 158 -1.39 14.42 -14.68
C PHE A 158 -1.91 13.25 -15.54
N ALA A 159 -1.99 12.03 -15.00
CA ALA A 159 -2.52 10.87 -15.70
C ALA A 159 -4.00 11.06 -16.12
N LEU A 160 -4.82 11.66 -15.24
CA LEU A 160 -6.21 11.98 -15.54
C LEU A 160 -6.31 13.01 -16.67
N LEU A 161 -5.54 14.11 -16.59
CA LEU A 161 -5.51 15.15 -17.64
C LEU A 161 -5.05 14.58 -18.99
N LEU A 162 -4.01 13.74 -18.97
CA LEU A 162 -3.50 13.07 -20.17
C LEU A 162 -4.55 12.12 -20.77
N GLY A 163 -5.20 11.30 -19.94
CA GLY A 163 -6.27 10.40 -20.39
C GLY A 163 -7.46 11.16 -21.01
N MET A 164 -7.85 12.29 -20.42
CA MET A 164 -8.88 13.15 -20.99
C MET A 164 -8.45 13.74 -22.34
N ALA A 165 -7.21 14.24 -22.46
CA ALA A 165 -6.68 14.78 -23.70
C ALA A 165 -6.59 13.71 -24.82
N VAL A 166 -6.19 12.49 -24.49
CA VAL A 166 -6.18 11.35 -25.42
C VAL A 166 -7.59 11.06 -25.93
N THR A 167 -8.59 11.04 -25.03
CA THR A 167 -10.00 10.81 -25.39
C THR A 167 -10.53 11.89 -26.34
N MET A 168 -10.13 13.15 -26.14
CA MET A 168 -10.54 14.28 -26.99
C MET A 168 -9.80 14.34 -28.34
N SER A 169 -8.70 13.62 -28.50
CA SER A 169 -7.84 13.69 -29.70
C SER A 169 -8.34 12.85 -30.88
N GLY A 170 -9.53 12.26 -30.80
CA GLY A 170 -10.16 11.48 -31.87
C GLY A 170 -9.27 10.32 -32.33
N GLN A 171 -9.12 10.16 -33.65
CA GLN A 171 -8.37 9.03 -34.24
C GLN A 171 -6.88 9.01 -33.88
N ARG A 172 -6.27 10.19 -33.65
CA ARG A 172 -4.88 10.27 -33.13
C ARG A 172 -4.79 9.77 -31.70
N GLY A 173 -5.81 10.04 -30.90
CA GLY A 173 -5.94 9.54 -29.53
C GLY A 173 -6.00 8.01 -29.47
N THR A 174 -6.65 7.36 -30.44
CA THR A 174 -6.73 5.89 -30.51
C THR A 174 -5.35 5.23 -30.58
N HIS A 175 -4.40 5.80 -31.33
CA HIS A 175 -3.04 5.25 -31.39
C HIS A 175 -2.32 5.30 -30.05
N VAL A 176 -2.48 6.42 -29.33
CA VAL A 176 -1.92 6.59 -27.98
C VAL A 176 -2.59 5.64 -27.00
N LEU A 177 -3.92 5.50 -27.06
CA LEU A 177 -4.67 4.55 -26.24
C LEU A 177 -4.20 3.11 -26.42
N ASN A 178 -4.00 2.66 -27.66
CA ASN A 178 -3.52 1.32 -27.95
C ASN A 178 -2.14 1.08 -27.33
N LEU A 179 -1.21 2.05 -27.46
CA LEU A 179 0.10 1.98 -26.80
C LEU A 179 -0.03 1.84 -25.28
N PHE A 180 -0.86 2.65 -24.63
CA PHE A 180 -1.08 2.57 -23.18
C PHE A 180 -1.75 1.27 -22.75
N THR A 181 -2.64 0.72 -23.58
CA THR A 181 -3.28 -0.58 -23.33
C THR A 181 -2.27 -1.71 -23.40
N ASP A 182 -1.40 -1.72 -24.42
CA ASP A 182 -0.33 -2.70 -24.56
C ASP A 182 0.68 -2.58 -23.41
N LEU A 183 1.05 -1.36 -23.03
CA LEU A 183 1.89 -1.11 -21.86
C LEU A 183 1.26 -1.62 -20.57
N ASN A 184 -0.05 -1.46 -20.38
CA ASN A 184 -0.75 -1.96 -19.21
C ASN A 184 -0.61 -3.49 -19.11
N VAL A 185 -0.79 -4.20 -20.22
CA VAL A 185 -0.60 -5.65 -20.27
C VAL A 185 0.83 -6.04 -19.91
N VAL A 186 1.85 -5.34 -20.43
CA VAL A 186 3.26 -5.61 -20.11
C VAL A 186 3.56 -5.36 -18.62
N ILE A 187 3.07 -4.25 -18.07
CA ILE A 187 3.24 -3.92 -16.65
C ILE A 187 2.56 -4.97 -15.77
N MET A 188 1.38 -5.46 -16.15
CA MET A 188 0.70 -6.54 -15.42
C MET A 188 1.51 -7.84 -15.40
N HIS A 189 2.21 -8.19 -16.48
CA HIS A 189 3.14 -9.33 -16.47
C HIS A 189 4.32 -9.13 -15.51
N MET A 190 4.86 -7.90 -15.42
CA MET A 190 5.90 -7.58 -14.45
C MET A 190 5.39 -7.69 -13.01
N VAL A 191 4.15 -7.24 -12.74
CA VAL A 191 3.49 -7.43 -11.44
C VAL A 191 3.39 -8.92 -11.11
N GLU A 192 2.99 -9.76 -12.06
CA GLU A 192 2.95 -11.22 -11.84
C GLU A 192 4.32 -11.81 -11.48
N TRP A 193 5.40 -11.37 -12.11
CA TRP A 193 6.75 -11.84 -11.79
C TRP A 193 7.14 -11.48 -10.36
N ILE A 194 6.86 -10.25 -9.93
CA ILE A 194 7.15 -9.81 -8.56
C ILE A 194 6.27 -10.54 -7.55
N MET A 195 5.00 -10.78 -7.88
CA MET A 195 4.09 -11.54 -7.01
C MET A 195 4.54 -13.00 -6.82
N ARG A 196 5.23 -13.61 -7.79
CA ARG A 196 5.84 -14.94 -7.60
C ARG A 196 7.00 -14.92 -6.61
N LEU A 197 7.67 -13.78 -6.43
CA LEU A 197 8.73 -13.59 -5.43
C LEU A 197 8.18 -13.28 -4.04
N ALA A 198 6.89 -12.93 -3.92
CA ALA A 198 6.28 -12.50 -2.68
C ALA A 198 6.41 -13.47 -1.50
N PRO A 199 6.26 -14.80 -1.65
CA PRO A 199 6.44 -15.72 -0.53
C PRO A 199 7.84 -15.62 0.09
N TYR A 200 8.88 -15.47 -0.73
CA TYR A 200 10.26 -15.36 -0.27
C TYR A 200 10.54 -14.00 0.38
N GLY A 201 10.03 -12.91 -0.22
CA GLY A 201 10.16 -11.57 0.34
C GLY A 201 9.45 -11.42 1.69
N VAL A 202 8.21 -11.89 1.78
CA VAL A 202 7.43 -11.87 3.03
C VAL A 202 8.10 -12.74 4.09
N PHE A 203 8.56 -13.94 3.74
CA PHE A 203 9.33 -14.78 4.66
C PHE A 203 10.54 -14.03 5.22
N ALA A 204 11.33 -13.41 4.36
CA ALA A 204 12.55 -12.70 4.75
C ALA A 204 12.27 -11.50 5.68
N LEU A 205 11.26 -10.68 5.32
CA LEU A 205 10.86 -9.52 6.10
C LEU A 205 10.31 -9.92 7.48
N ILE A 206 9.38 -10.88 7.52
CA ILE A 206 8.75 -11.32 8.77
C ILE A 206 9.79 -11.99 9.68
N THR A 207 10.65 -12.85 9.14
CA THR A 207 11.73 -13.48 9.90
C THR A 207 12.64 -12.43 10.54
N LYS A 208 13.06 -11.41 9.78
CA LYS A 208 13.92 -10.34 10.28
C LYS A 208 13.24 -9.52 11.39
N THR A 209 11.97 -9.17 11.23
CA THR A 209 11.21 -8.43 12.24
C THR A 209 11.11 -9.22 13.54
N PHE A 210 10.71 -10.49 13.50
CA PHE A 210 10.57 -11.31 14.71
C PHE A 210 11.91 -11.70 15.34
N ALA A 211 12.99 -11.85 14.54
CA ALA A 211 14.33 -12.11 15.07
C ALA A 211 14.95 -10.90 15.80
N THR A 212 14.60 -9.68 15.41
CA THR A 212 15.11 -8.45 16.05
C THR A 212 14.25 -8.04 17.23
N GLN A 213 12.93 -8.01 17.05
CA GLN A 213 11.97 -7.50 18.03
C GLN A 213 11.45 -8.56 19.02
N GLY A 214 11.59 -9.85 18.71
CA GLY A 214 11.26 -10.95 19.61
C GLY A 214 9.76 -11.22 19.81
N LEU A 215 9.42 -11.99 20.84
CA LEU A 215 8.04 -12.28 21.23
C LEU A 215 7.44 -11.20 22.14
N ASP A 216 8.26 -10.30 22.67
CA ASP A 216 7.82 -9.21 23.56
C ASP A 216 6.93 -8.19 22.82
N ILE A 217 7.16 -8.01 21.51
CA ILE A 217 6.25 -7.22 20.67
C ILE A 217 4.93 -7.93 20.40
N LEU A 218 4.85 -9.24 20.59
CA LEU A 218 3.71 -10.04 20.11
C LEU A 218 2.47 -9.73 20.93
N LEU A 219 2.59 -9.46 22.24
CA LEU A 219 1.45 -9.11 23.08
C LEU A 219 0.86 -7.72 22.76
N PRO A 220 1.64 -6.62 22.70
CA PRO A 220 1.15 -5.32 22.28
C PRO A 220 0.67 -5.31 20.82
N LEU A 221 1.39 -6.00 19.92
CA LEU A 221 1.02 -6.08 18.51
C LEU A 221 -0.23 -6.94 18.30
N ALA A 222 -0.46 -7.98 19.10
CA ALA A 222 -1.70 -8.75 19.08
C ALA A 222 -2.88 -7.91 19.57
N ALA A 223 -2.73 -7.16 20.66
CA ALA A 223 -3.78 -6.25 21.13
C ALA A 223 -4.11 -5.17 20.08
N TYR A 224 -3.09 -4.57 19.47
CA TYR A 224 -3.24 -3.64 18.35
C TYR A 224 -3.91 -4.29 17.14
N PHE A 225 -3.44 -5.47 16.72
CA PHE A 225 -3.99 -6.22 15.58
C PHE A 225 -5.45 -6.61 15.81
N LEU A 226 -5.81 -7.09 17.00
CA LEU A 226 -7.18 -7.42 17.36
C LEU A 226 -8.08 -6.17 17.37
N THR A 227 -7.58 -5.06 17.92
CA THR A 227 -8.29 -3.77 17.93
C THR A 227 -8.55 -3.29 16.50
N LEU A 228 -7.53 -3.28 15.65
CA LEU A 228 -7.65 -2.92 14.24
C LEU A 228 -8.60 -3.86 13.51
N THR A 229 -8.48 -5.17 13.72
CA THR A 229 -9.34 -6.17 13.08
C THR A 229 -10.80 -5.98 13.50
N ALA A 230 -11.06 -5.66 14.76
CA ALA A 230 -12.39 -5.32 15.24
C ALA A 230 -12.94 -4.04 14.60
N ALA A 231 -12.13 -2.97 14.53
CA ALA A 231 -12.52 -1.72 13.86
C ALA A 231 -12.83 -1.94 12.37
N LEU A 232 -11.98 -2.70 11.67
CA LEU A 232 -12.20 -3.08 10.27
C LEU A 232 -13.44 -3.97 10.11
N ALA A 233 -13.69 -4.90 11.03
CA ALA A 233 -14.89 -5.73 11.02
C ALA A 233 -16.16 -4.90 11.20
N ILE A 234 -16.16 -3.92 12.11
CA ILE A 234 -17.29 -2.99 12.29
C ILE A 234 -17.52 -2.18 11.02
N GLN A 235 -16.46 -1.67 10.39
CA GLN A 235 -16.57 -0.96 9.12
C GLN A 235 -17.13 -1.88 8.01
N MET A 236 -16.63 -3.12 7.94
CA MET A 236 -16.97 -4.08 6.88
C MET A 236 -18.39 -4.64 7.01
N PHE A 237 -18.85 -4.96 8.22
CA PHE A 237 -20.16 -5.57 8.46
C PHE A 237 -21.24 -4.55 8.88
N GLY A 238 -20.84 -3.40 9.40
CA GLY A 238 -21.76 -2.33 9.78
C GLY A 238 -21.96 -1.34 8.64
N VAL A 239 -20.89 -0.66 8.23
CA VAL A 239 -20.98 0.52 7.35
C VAL A 239 -21.21 0.15 5.89
N TYR A 240 -20.41 -0.76 5.32
CA TYR A 240 -20.55 -1.12 3.91
C TYR A 240 -21.91 -1.75 3.56
N PRO A 241 -22.49 -2.67 4.36
CA PRO A 241 -23.81 -3.23 4.05
C PRO A 241 -24.94 -2.19 4.19
N LEU A 242 -24.80 -1.21 5.09
CA LEU A 242 -25.75 -0.10 5.21
C LEU A 242 -25.72 0.81 3.99
N LEU A 243 -24.52 1.12 3.49
CA LEU A 243 -24.31 1.92 2.27
C LEU A 243 -24.76 1.19 1.01
N LEU A 244 -24.62 -0.13 0.94
CA LEU A 244 -25.04 -0.93 -0.23
C LEU A 244 -26.55 -1.18 -0.29
N ARG A 245 -27.28 -0.94 0.80
CA ARG A 245 -28.75 -1.08 0.87
C ARG A 245 -29.51 0.19 0.48
N GLY A 246 -28.83 1.34 0.38
CA GLY A 246 -29.40 2.62 -0.08
C GLY A 246 -29.00 2.93 -1.51
#